data_AF-A0A2C9USC9-F1
#
_entry.id   AF-A0A2C9USC9-F1
#
_cell.length_a   1.000
_cell.length_b   1.000
_cell.length_c   1.000
_cell.angle_alpha   90.00
_cell.angle_beta   90.00
_cell.angle_gamma   90.00
#
_symmetry.space_group_name_H-M   'P 1'
#
loop_
_entity.id
_entity.type
_entity.pdbx_description
1 polymer ?
#
loop_
_entity_poly.entity_id
_entity_poly.type
_entity_poly.pdbx_seq_one_letter_code
_entity_poly.pdbx_strand_id
1 'polypeptide(L)'
;MEDLRKLEEEQRMLMFMQSHGVVSSSNKDSSRFLANLILLVIKPCGNLDLNEKCSLICEQIPKISSSFLEQASLLFNSQGPVQMEDKVSGFQKSCVGSFPSPVSDRKDNGLKKKDFEDMAVVGLDAMQRANSTLEDFCRSYFMFHGMDMNHPQSIFKFLPVLSFTESYIYQMDSLNEKMVNLPTKEVAFLESGLEMPKGNESWITNCIDVFITDPFRPLMNQLEHHDLLTKRIIEEFRCGEEYWALERKLCSALINQKEISVEDVMRAIHLKSFDYRVLNLLLYRLRGEKVNDLHMEFLSISEFLVEVSDDLQITLLRLKRSTTIC
;
A
#
# COMPACT_ATOMS: atom_id res chain seq x y z
N MET A 1 2.03 -13.39 -5.45
CA MET A 1 2.24 -14.25 -6.65
C MET A 1 2.93 -13.53 -7.82
N GLU A 2 2.72 -12.23 -8.03
CA GLU A 2 3.32 -11.48 -9.15
C GLU A 2 4.86 -11.35 -9.07
N ASP A 3 5.42 -11.19 -7.87
CA ASP A 3 6.89 -11.11 -7.72
C ASP A 3 7.58 -12.46 -7.95
N LEU A 4 6.87 -13.57 -7.70
CA LEU A 4 7.34 -14.91 -8.09
C LEU A 4 7.33 -15.09 -9.60
N ARG A 5 6.31 -14.57 -10.29
CA ARG A 5 6.24 -14.57 -11.75
C ARG A 5 7.36 -13.73 -12.37
N LYS A 6 7.62 -12.53 -11.85
CA LYS A 6 8.76 -11.70 -12.28
C LYS A 6 10.10 -12.42 -12.08
N LEU A 7 10.27 -13.11 -10.95
CA LEU A 7 11.48 -13.90 -10.67
C LEU A 7 11.62 -15.09 -11.64
N GLU A 8 10.51 -15.74 -11.99
CA GLU A 8 10.47 -16.81 -12.99
C GLU A 8 10.83 -16.32 -14.40
N GLU A 9 10.28 -15.17 -14.81
CA GLU A 9 10.61 -14.51 -16.08
C GLU A 9 12.08 -14.10 -16.16
N GLU A 10 12.62 -13.54 -15.08
CA GLU A 10 14.04 -13.21 -14.93
C GLU A 10 14.92 -14.46 -15.07
N GLN A 11 14.59 -15.54 -14.36
CA GLN A 11 15.34 -16.80 -14.41
C GLN A 11 15.30 -17.45 -15.80
N ARG A 12 14.14 -17.42 -16.47
CA ARG A 12 13.99 -17.94 -17.83
C ARG A 12 14.83 -17.15 -18.84
N MET A 13 14.88 -15.81 -18.69
CA MET A 13 15.72 -14.95 -19.52
C MET A 13 17.22 -15.22 -19.29
N LEU A 14 17.64 -15.41 -18.04
CA LEU A 14 19.04 -15.75 -17.73
C LEU A 14 19.48 -17.07 -18.37
N MET A 15 18.66 -18.12 -18.29
CA MET A 15 18.94 -19.40 -18.96
C MET A 15 19.05 -19.23 -20.48
N PHE A 16 18.17 -18.42 -21.07
CA PHE A 16 18.18 -18.12 -22.50
C PHE A 16 19.47 -17.38 -22.93
N MET A 17 19.87 -16.34 -22.19
CA MET A 17 21.11 -15.58 -22.45
C MET A 17 22.36 -16.46 -22.33
N GLN A 18 22.40 -17.37 -21.36
CA GLN A 18 23.49 -18.33 -21.18
C GLN A 18 23.60 -19.29 -22.38
N SER A 19 22.47 -19.80 -22.88
CA SER A 19 22.44 -20.69 -24.04
C SER A 19 22.92 -20.04 -25.35
N HIS A 20 22.88 -18.71 -25.44
CA HIS A 20 23.31 -17.93 -26.61
C HIS A 20 24.67 -17.24 -26.41
N GLY A 21 25.38 -17.53 -25.31
CA GLY A 21 26.73 -17.00 -25.06
C GLY A 21 26.78 -15.49 -24.76
N VAL A 22 25.65 -14.86 -24.41
CA VAL A 22 25.55 -13.41 -24.14
C VAL A 22 26.12 -13.04 -22.77
N VAL A 23 26.26 -14.02 -21.86
CA VAL A 23 26.73 -13.81 -20.48
C VAL A 23 27.94 -14.69 -20.19
N SER A 24 29.04 -14.09 -19.74
CA SER A 24 30.18 -14.80 -19.16
C SER A 24 30.04 -14.86 -17.63
N SER A 25 30.32 -16.03 -17.06
CA SER A 25 29.99 -16.47 -15.70
C SER A 25 30.54 -15.67 -14.49
N SER A 26 31.13 -14.48 -14.67
CA SER A 26 31.92 -13.83 -13.62
C SER A 26 31.18 -12.86 -12.69
N ASN A 27 29.99 -12.34 -13.04
CA ASN A 27 29.20 -11.49 -12.14
C ASN A 27 27.68 -11.75 -12.26
N LYS A 28 27.09 -12.28 -11.18
CA LYS A 28 25.66 -12.60 -11.09
C LYS A 28 24.78 -11.34 -11.18
N ASP A 29 25.21 -10.23 -10.57
CA ASP A 29 24.43 -8.99 -10.56
C ASP A 29 24.42 -8.31 -11.92
N SER A 30 25.54 -8.35 -12.65
CA SER A 30 25.60 -7.85 -14.04
C SER A 30 24.70 -8.66 -14.97
N SER A 31 24.70 -9.99 -14.80
CA SER A 31 23.85 -10.90 -15.59
C SER A 31 22.38 -10.61 -15.36
N ARG A 32 22.01 -10.40 -14.09
CA ARG A 32 20.66 -10.06 -13.65
C ARG A 32 20.20 -8.70 -14.19
N PHE A 33 21.05 -7.69 -14.12
CA PHE A 33 20.76 -6.36 -14.69
C PHE A 33 20.48 -6.44 -16.19
N LEU A 34 21.33 -7.16 -16.94
CA LEU A 34 21.15 -7.34 -18.39
C LEU A 34 19.88 -8.12 -18.73
N ALA A 35 19.54 -9.16 -17.96
CA ALA A 35 18.29 -9.90 -18.13
C ALA A 35 17.07 -8.97 -17.96
N ASN A 36 17.06 -8.15 -16.92
CA ASN A 36 15.99 -7.19 -16.68
C ASN A 36 15.89 -6.10 -17.77
N LEU A 37 17.04 -5.64 -18.30
CA LEU A 37 17.06 -4.71 -19.43
C LEU A 37 16.46 -5.34 -20.70
N ILE A 38 16.81 -6.58 -21.02
CA ILE A 38 16.27 -7.28 -22.20
C ILE A 38 14.77 -7.53 -22.03
N LEU A 39 14.33 -7.93 -20.83
CA LEU A 39 12.91 -8.09 -20.51
C LEU A 39 12.13 -6.78 -20.71
N LEU A 40 12.72 -5.64 -20.33
CA LEU A 40 12.12 -4.33 -20.56
C LEU A 40 11.97 -4.02 -22.06
N VAL A 41 12.97 -4.33 -22.89
CA VAL A 41 12.94 -4.09 -24.34
C VAL A 41 11.86 -4.91 -25.05
N ILE A 42 11.69 -6.19 -24.66
CA ILE A 42 10.71 -7.07 -25.29
C ILE A 42 9.27 -6.79 -24.86
N LYS A 43 9.07 -6.11 -23.72
CA LYS A 43 7.74 -5.78 -23.22
C LYS A 43 7.03 -4.80 -24.16
N PRO A 44 5.74 -4.98 -24.49
CA PRO A 44 5.00 -4.05 -25.34
C PRO A 44 5.04 -2.62 -24.78
N CYS A 45 5.30 -1.63 -25.63
CA CYS A 45 5.35 -0.22 -25.23
C CYS A 45 4.72 0.62 -26.35
N GLY A 46 3.42 0.89 -26.24
CA GLY A 46 2.66 1.54 -27.29
C GLY A 46 2.77 0.80 -28.63
N ASN A 47 2.96 1.56 -29.72
CA ASN A 47 3.11 1.02 -31.07
C ASN A 47 4.58 0.77 -31.48
N LEU A 48 5.53 0.88 -30.54
CA LEU A 48 6.95 0.75 -30.86
C LEU A 48 7.34 -0.72 -31.05
N ASP A 49 7.98 -1.03 -32.17
CA ASP A 49 8.56 -2.34 -32.42
C ASP A 49 9.93 -2.52 -31.73
N LEU A 50 10.49 -3.73 -31.80
CA LEU A 50 11.77 -4.05 -31.13
C LEU A 50 12.95 -3.26 -31.71
N ASN A 51 12.95 -3.01 -33.02
CA ASN A 51 14.05 -2.33 -33.71
C ASN A 51 14.03 -0.83 -33.39
N GLU A 52 12.85 -0.23 -33.32
CA GLU A 52 12.63 1.16 -32.92
C GLU A 52 13.08 1.37 -31.48
N LYS A 53 12.73 0.47 -30.56
CA LYS A 53 13.19 0.51 -29.16
C LYS A 53 14.71 0.42 -29.05
N CYS A 54 15.33 -0.55 -29.74
CA CYS A 54 16.79 -0.70 -29.74
C CYS A 54 17.50 0.55 -30.30
N SER A 55 16.98 1.12 -31.39
CA SER A 55 17.54 2.33 -32.01
C SER A 55 17.48 3.53 -31.06
N LEU A 56 16.34 3.73 -30.38
CA LEU A 56 16.19 4.78 -29.37
C LEU A 56 17.16 4.60 -28.21
N ILE A 57 17.31 3.37 -27.70
CA ILE A 57 18.24 3.07 -26.62
C ILE A 57 19.68 3.40 -27.05
N CYS A 58 20.11 2.97 -28.24
CA CYS A 58 21.44 3.28 -28.77
C CYS A 58 21.67 4.78 -28.99
N GLU A 59 20.64 5.53 -29.39
CA GLU A 59 20.75 6.98 -29.62
C GLU A 59 20.82 7.78 -28.32
N GLN A 60 20.07 7.35 -27.29
CA GLN A 60 19.88 8.12 -26.07
C GLN A 60 20.84 7.70 -24.94
N ILE A 61 21.22 6.42 -24.82
CA ILE A 61 22.14 5.96 -23.77
C ILE A 61 23.43 6.80 -23.69
N PRO A 62 24.12 7.13 -24.80
CA PRO A 62 25.34 7.94 -24.74
C PRO A 62 25.10 9.39 -24.28
N LYS A 63 23.87 9.89 -24.41
CA LYS A 63 23.46 11.24 -24.01
C LYS A 63 23.04 11.31 -22.54
N ILE A 64 22.78 10.17 -21.92
CA ILE A 64 22.44 10.07 -20.50
C ILE A 64 23.71 10.27 -19.68
N SER A 65 23.85 11.44 -19.05
CA SER A 65 24.97 11.72 -18.17
C SER A 65 24.81 11.05 -16.80
N SER A 66 25.92 10.84 -16.10
CA SER A 66 25.89 10.37 -14.71
C SER A 66 25.14 11.34 -13.79
N SER A 67 25.31 12.65 -14.01
CA SER A 67 24.59 13.70 -13.26
C SER A 67 23.08 13.63 -13.45
N PHE A 68 22.61 13.29 -14.67
CA PHE A 68 21.18 13.09 -14.94
C PHE A 68 20.66 11.85 -14.21
N LEU A 69 21.40 10.74 -14.21
CA LEU A 69 21.01 9.52 -13.49
C LEU A 69 21.00 9.71 -11.97
N GLU A 70 21.92 10.49 -11.42
CA GLU A 70 21.94 10.86 -10.00
C GLU A 70 20.73 11.74 -9.64
N GLN A 71 20.39 12.73 -10.48
CA GLN A 71 19.19 13.55 -10.28
C GLN A 71 17.90 12.74 -10.41
N ALA A 72 17.80 11.84 -11.40
CA ALA A 72 16.67 10.94 -11.55
C ALA A 72 16.56 9.98 -10.35
N SER A 73 17.70 9.44 -9.89
CA SER A 73 17.75 8.61 -8.68
C SER A 73 17.25 9.39 -7.47
N LEU A 74 17.64 10.65 -7.30
CA LEU A 74 17.11 11.49 -6.23
C LEU A 74 15.61 11.75 -6.40
N LEU A 75 15.12 12.04 -7.60
CA LEU A 75 13.69 12.29 -7.83
C LEU A 75 12.81 11.06 -7.54
N PHE A 76 13.30 9.86 -7.85
CA PHE A 76 12.51 8.63 -7.75
C PHE A 76 12.84 7.76 -6.52
N ASN A 77 13.95 8.03 -5.81
CA ASN A 77 14.34 7.36 -4.56
C ASN A 77 14.32 8.28 -3.33
N SER A 78 14.21 9.61 -3.46
CA SER A 78 14.02 10.51 -2.32
C SER A 78 12.53 10.72 -2.05
N GLN A 79 12.06 10.30 -0.88
CA GLN A 79 10.79 10.77 -0.34
C GLN A 79 10.95 12.21 0.13
N GLY A 80 10.75 13.18 -0.77
CA GLY A 80 10.68 14.60 -0.44
C GLY A 80 10.66 15.51 -1.69
N PRO A 81 9.91 16.64 -1.68
CA PRO A 81 9.80 17.50 -2.85
C PRO A 81 11.07 18.35 -3.00
N VAL A 82 11.82 18.12 -4.07
CA VAL A 82 12.92 19.01 -4.47
C VAL A 82 12.38 19.99 -5.52
N GLN A 83 12.30 21.27 -5.15
CA GLN A 83 12.04 22.36 -6.07
C GLN A 83 13.28 22.54 -6.95
N MET A 84 13.15 22.31 -8.26
CA MET A 84 14.07 22.87 -9.23
C MET A 84 13.55 24.25 -9.63
N GLU A 85 14.24 25.28 -9.15
CA GLU A 85 14.22 26.59 -9.76
C GLU A 85 14.90 26.48 -11.13
N ASP A 86 14.16 26.75 -12.21
CA ASP A 86 14.77 27.18 -13.46
C ASP A 86 14.14 28.50 -13.92
N LYS A 87 14.92 29.56 -13.76
CA LYS A 87 14.77 30.82 -14.46
C LYS A 87 15.04 30.56 -15.94
N VAL A 88 14.04 30.70 -16.81
CA VAL A 88 14.10 31.48 -18.07
C VAL A 88 12.67 31.56 -18.62
N SER A 89 11.99 32.70 -18.38
CA SER A 89 10.75 33.04 -19.07
C SER A 89 11.06 33.86 -20.33
N GLY A 90 11.00 33.22 -21.49
CA GLY A 90 10.87 33.85 -22.81
C GLY A 90 9.41 33.93 -23.22
N PHE A 91 8.96 35.13 -23.56
CA PHE A 91 7.59 35.51 -23.93
C PHE A 91 7.11 34.96 -25.30
N GLN A 92 5.85 34.51 -25.36
CA GLN A 92 4.76 34.75 -26.35
C GLN A 92 3.94 33.48 -26.68
N LYS A 93 2.65 33.39 -26.27
CA LYS A 93 1.41 33.92 -26.90
C LYS A 93 1.06 33.18 -28.22
N SER A 94 0.01 32.36 -28.27
CA SER A 94 -1.37 32.80 -28.59
C SER A 94 -2.36 31.60 -28.50
N CYS A 95 -3.50 31.77 -27.80
CA CYS A 95 -4.89 31.78 -28.32
C CYS A 95 -5.50 30.41 -28.72
N VAL A 96 -6.75 30.01 -28.45
CA VAL A 96 -7.91 30.42 -27.62
C VAL A 96 -8.82 29.16 -27.59
N GLY A 97 -9.49 28.87 -26.47
CA GLY A 97 -10.50 27.81 -26.38
C GLY A 97 -11.15 27.77 -24.98
N SER A 98 -12.03 28.74 -24.74
CA SER A 98 -12.70 29.11 -23.49
C SER A 98 -13.25 28.00 -22.58
N PHE A 99 -12.88 28.03 -21.29
CA PHE A 99 -13.78 27.69 -20.18
C PHE A 99 -13.64 28.75 -19.06
N PRO A 100 -14.75 29.18 -18.40
CA PRO A 100 -14.75 30.37 -17.57
C PRO A 100 -14.15 30.09 -16.18
N SER A 101 -13.14 30.88 -15.81
CA SER A 101 -12.84 31.17 -14.41
C SER A 101 -13.94 32.06 -13.82
N PRO A 102 -14.27 31.86 -12.54
CA PRO A 102 -14.47 33.03 -11.70
C PRO A 102 -13.71 32.87 -10.39
N VAL A 103 -12.50 33.41 -10.35
CA VAL A 103 -12.06 34.14 -9.15
C VAL A 103 -12.77 35.49 -9.21
N SER A 104 -13.89 35.59 -8.50
CA SER A 104 -14.35 36.88 -8.00
C SER A 104 -14.02 36.93 -6.51
N ASP A 105 -13.28 37.95 -6.11
CA ASP A 105 -13.06 38.35 -4.72
C ASP A 105 -14.29 38.10 -3.85
N ARG A 106 -14.24 37.02 -3.07
CA ARG A 106 -15.16 36.80 -1.96
C ARG A 106 -14.35 36.27 -0.80
N LYS A 107 -14.25 37.16 0.19
CA LYS A 107 -14.02 36.91 1.62
C LYS A 107 -13.52 35.51 1.93
N ASP A 108 -12.28 35.48 2.36
CA ASP A 108 -11.67 34.54 3.30
C ASP A 108 -12.72 33.91 4.25
N ASN A 109 -13.39 32.86 3.77
CA ASN A 109 -14.09 31.92 4.61
C ASN A 109 -13.05 30.86 4.91
N GLY A 110 -12.27 31.11 5.95
CA GLY A 110 -11.38 30.12 6.53
C GLY A 110 -12.18 28.84 6.76
N LEU A 111 -11.95 27.84 5.92
CA LEU A 111 -12.34 26.47 6.18
C LEU A 111 -11.70 26.13 7.51
N LYS A 112 -12.51 25.99 8.57
CA LYS A 112 -11.97 25.88 9.92
C LYS A 112 -11.21 24.56 9.97
N LYS A 113 -10.03 24.56 10.58
CA LYS A 113 -9.20 23.37 10.82
C LYS A 113 -10.00 22.17 11.38
N LYS A 114 -11.12 22.46 12.05
CA LYS A 114 -12.10 21.51 12.60
C LYS A 114 -12.85 20.66 11.57
N ASP A 115 -12.98 21.13 10.33
CA ASP A 115 -13.80 20.45 9.31
C ASP A 115 -13.06 19.24 8.68
N PHE A 116 -11.74 19.16 8.84
CA PHE A 116 -10.92 18.02 8.38
C PHE A 116 -10.76 16.92 9.44
N GLU A 117 -10.98 17.21 10.72
CA GLU A 117 -10.76 16.24 11.81
C GLU A 117 -11.77 15.08 11.77
N ASP A 118 -12.97 15.29 11.21
CA ASP A 118 -14.01 14.25 11.10
C ASP A 118 -14.10 13.59 9.69
N MET A 119 -13.26 14.01 8.73
CA MET A 119 -13.28 13.47 7.36
C MET A 119 -12.25 12.36 7.18
N ALA A 120 -12.68 11.17 6.75
CA ALA A 120 -11.74 10.13 6.34
C ALA A 120 -11.02 10.53 5.05
N VAL A 121 -9.72 10.76 5.14
CA VAL A 121 -8.85 11.11 4.02
C VAL A 121 -7.87 9.98 3.76
N VAL A 122 -7.76 9.57 2.50
CA VAL A 122 -6.87 8.51 2.05
C VAL A 122 -5.83 9.11 1.10
N GLY A 123 -4.55 8.86 1.38
CA GLY A 123 -3.45 9.23 0.52
C GLY A 123 -3.30 8.31 -0.70
N LEU A 124 -2.76 8.85 -1.79
CA LEU A 124 -2.54 8.09 -3.03
C LEU A 124 -1.65 6.86 -2.84
N ASP A 125 -0.58 6.97 -2.02
CA ASP A 125 0.30 5.83 -1.71
C ASP A 125 -0.48 4.70 -1.02
N ALA A 126 -1.32 5.03 -0.04
CA ALA A 126 -2.17 4.04 0.63
C ALA A 126 -3.12 3.36 -0.35
N MET A 127 -3.73 4.12 -1.27
CA MET A 127 -4.55 3.52 -2.35
C MET A 127 -3.78 2.59 -3.25
N GLN A 128 -2.58 2.98 -3.67
CA GLN A 128 -1.76 2.19 -4.58
C GLN A 128 -1.30 0.89 -3.93
N ARG A 129 -0.98 0.91 -2.63
CA ARG A 129 -0.54 -0.27 -1.89
C ARG A 129 -1.69 -1.20 -1.51
N ALA A 130 -2.85 -0.65 -1.19
CA ALA A 130 -4.07 -1.41 -0.97
C ALA A 130 -4.52 -2.25 -2.18
N ASN A 131 -4.05 -1.93 -3.40
CA ASN A 131 -4.46 -2.64 -4.62
C ASN A 131 -4.16 -4.14 -4.60
N SER A 132 -3.04 -4.58 -4.02
CA SER A 132 -2.74 -6.03 -3.94
C SER A 132 -3.74 -6.74 -3.04
N THR A 133 -4.04 -6.16 -1.86
CA THR A 133 -5.05 -6.68 -0.94
C THR A 133 -6.42 -6.73 -1.61
N LEU A 134 -6.81 -5.68 -2.33
CA LEU A 134 -8.08 -5.63 -3.06
C LEU A 134 -8.15 -6.66 -4.19
N GLU A 135 -7.07 -6.86 -4.93
CA GLU A 135 -7.00 -7.87 -5.98
C GLU A 135 -7.17 -9.27 -5.37
N ASP A 136 -6.43 -9.58 -4.31
CA ASP A 136 -6.50 -10.86 -3.61
C ASP A 136 -7.89 -11.07 -2.99
N PHE A 137 -8.49 -10.00 -2.45
CA PHE A 137 -9.85 -10.02 -1.93
C PHE A 137 -10.87 -10.36 -3.03
N CYS A 138 -10.79 -9.68 -4.17
CA CYS A 138 -11.69 -9.92 -5.29
C CYS A 138 -11.55 -11.34 -5.83
N ARG A 139 -10.32 -11.84 -5.96
CA ARG A 139 -10.04 -13.19 -6.46
C ARG A 139 -10.54 -14.29 -5.53
N SER A 140 -10.39 -14.08 -4.23
CA SER A 140 -10.61 -15.12 -3.22
C SER A 140 -12.03 -15.13 -2.68
N TYR A 141 -12.66 -13.95 -2.53
CA TYR A 141 -13.92 -13.85 -1.80
C TYR A 141 -15.15 -13.60 -2.65
N PHE A 142 -15.02 -13.07 -3.87
CA PHE A 142 -16.19 -12.77 -4.71
C PHE A 142 -17.04 -14.03 -5.00
N MET A 143 -16.41 -15.20 -5.09
CA MET A 143 -17.11 -16.47 -5.25
C MET A 143 -18.08 -16.77 -4.10
N PHE A 144 -17.75 -16.42 -2.85
CA PHE A 144 -18.64 -16.60 -1.71
C PHE A 144 -19.80 -15.61 -1.69
N HIS A 145 -19.66 -14.50 -2.42
CA HIS A 145 -20.73 -13.53 -2.65
C HIS A 145 -21.53 -13.84 -3.93
N GLY A 146 -21.29 -14.98 -4.60
CA GLY A 146 -21.94 -15.29 -5.87
C GLY A 146 -21.67 -14.26 -6.97
N MET A 147 -20.56 -13.52 -6.84
CA MET A 147 -20.12 -12.54 -7.82
C MET A 147 -19.21 -13.21 -8.83
N ASP A 148 -19.37 -12.83 -10.09
CA ASP A 148 -18.54 -13.34 -11.19
C ASP A 148 -17.48 -12.30 -11.59
N MET A 149 -16.22 -12.70 -11.52
CA MET A 149 -15.08 -11.88 -11.92
C MET A 149 -15.07 -11.55 -13.43
N ASN A 150 -15.83 -12.30 -14.24
CA ASN A 150 -15.95 -12.04 -15.68
C ASN A 150 -16.98 -10.94 -15.99
N HIS A 151 -17.68 -10.42 -14.98
CA HIS A 151 -18.68 -9.35 -15.13
C HIS A 151 -18.15 -8.04 -14.51
N PRO A 152 -17.43 -7.21 -15.28
CA PRO A 152 -16.75 -6.02 -14.75
C PRO A 152 -17.72 -5.04 -14.09
N GLN A 153 -18.98 -4.95 -14.53
CA GLN A 153 -19.97 -4.05 -13.92
C GLN A 153 -20.22 -4.36 -12.44
N SER A 154 -20.22 -5.64 -12.06
CA SER A 154 -20.41 -6.08 -10.67
C SER A 154 -19.21 -5.69 -9.80
N ILE A 155 -18.01 -5.74 -10.38
CA ILE A 155 -16.76 -5.36 -9.72
C ILE A 155 -16.73 -3.85 -9.49
N PHE A 156 -16.85 -3.06 -10.56
CA PHE A 156 -16.73 -1.60 -10.52
C PHE A 156 -17.85 -0.92 -9.74
N LYS A 157 -18.99 -1.59 -9.51
CA LYS A 157 -20.07 -1.07 -8.68
C LYS A 157 -19.66 -0.91 -7.21
N PHE A 158 -18.93 -1.89 -6.67
CA PHE A 158 -18.60 -1.95 -5.23
C PHE A 158 -17.14 -1.56 -4.95
N LEU A 159 -16.27 -1.68 -5.96
CA LEU A 159 -14.85 -1.41 -5.85
C LEU A 159 -14.51 -0.03 -5.26
N PRO A 160 -15.21 1.09 -5.56
CA PRO A 160 -14.86 2.38 -4.96
C PRO A 160 -14.95 2.40 -3.44
N VAL A 161 -15.99 1.78 -2.87
CA VAL A 161 -16.19 1.72 -1.41
C VAL A 161 -15.18 0.76 -0.79
N LEU A 162 -15.02 -0.44 -1.36
CA LEU A 162 -14.05 -1.42 -0.87
C LEU A 162 -12.63 -0.86 -0.91
N SER A 163 -12.27 -0.21 -2.03
CA SER A 163 -10.96 0.41 -2.20
C SER A 163 -10.73 1.54 -1.22
N PHE A 164 -11.71 2.43 -1.03
CA PHE A 164 -11.61 3.49 -0.04
C PHE A 164 -11.39 2.95 1.38
N THR A 165 -12.19 1.96 1.79
CA THR A 165 -12.07 1.36 3.13
C THR A 165 -10.73 0.67 3.32
N GLU A 166 -10.31 -0.20 2.41
CA GLU A 166 -9.04 -0.91 2.50
C GLU A 166 -7.86 0.06 2.53
N SER A 167 -7.89 1.07 1.66
CA SER A 167 -6.84 2.09 1.62
C SER A 167 -6.77 2.92 2.91
N TYR A 168 -7.92 3.17 3.55
CA TYR A 168 -7.94 3.83 4.84
C TYR A 168 -7.31 2.95 5.93
N ILE A 169 -7.69 1.68 6.00
CA ILE A 169 -7.14 0.71 6.97
C ILE A 169 -5.63 0.59 6.77
N TYR A 170 -5.16 0.40 5.53
CA TYR A 170 -3.75 0.34 5.19
C TYR A 170 -2.97 1.59 5.63
N GLN A 171 -3.57 2.77 5.48
CA GLN A 171 -2.96 4.02 5.95
C GLN A 171 -2.81 4.03 7.47
N MET A 172 -3.78 3.49 8.21
CA MET A 172 -3.71 3.36 9.66
C MET A 172 -2.68 2.31 10.09
N ASP A 173 -2.58 1.16 9.39
CA ASP A 173 -1.51 0.18 9.60
C ASP A 173 -0.12 0.82 9.44
N SER A 174 0.06 1.60 8.38
CA SER A 174 1.30 2.32 8.12
C SER A 174 1.64 3.36 9.21
N LEU A 175 0.62 3.95 9.85
CA LEU A 175 0.84 4.83 11.01
C LEU A 175 1.19 4.02 12.26
N ASN A 176 0.55 2.87 12.47
CA ASN A 176 0.85 1.96 13.56
C ASN A 176 2.31 1.49 13.53
N GLU A 177 2.79 1.06 12.36
CA GLU A 177 4.19 0.64 12.16
C GLU A 177 5.19 1.77 12.44
N LYS A 178 4.86 3.01 12.07
CA LYS A 178 5.70 4.18 12.37
C LYS A 178 5.77 4.45 13.87
N MET A 179 4.68 4.23 14.61
CA MET A 179 4.66 4.39 16.06
C MET A 179 5.55 3.38 16.79
N VAL A 180 5.65 2.15 16.28
CA VAL A 180 6.59 1.15 16.82
C VAL A 180 8.04 1.62 16.75
N ASN A 181 8.38 2.39 15.70
CA ASN A 181 9.73 2.86 15.43
C ASN A 181 10.07 4.21 16.10
N LEU A 182 9.09 4.87 16.75
CA LEU A 182 9.32 6.15 17.44
C LEU A 182 10.07 5.93 18.78
N PRO A 183 11.05 6.78 19.12
CA PRO A 183 11.70 6.74 20.42
C PRO A 183 10.68 6.82 21.56
N THR A 184 10.84 5.99 22.59
CA THR A 184 9.89 5.88 23.72
C THR A 184 9.56 7.22 24.41
N LYS A 185 10.47 8.20 24.35
CA LYS A 185 10.25 9.55 24.89
C LYS A 185 9.33 10.41 24.03
N GLU A 186 9.31 10.22 22.71
CA GLU A 186 8.43 10.94 21.79
C GLU A 186 7.01 10.36 21.82
N VAL A 187 6.89 9.03 21.94
CA VAL A 187 5.58 8.35 22.14
C VAL A 187 4.93 8.80 23.45
N ALA A 188 5.67 8.86 24.55
CA ALA A 188 5.16 9.38 25.82
C ALA A 188 4.76 10.87 25.75
N PHE A 189 5.43 11.65 24.89
CA PHE A 189 5.09 13.06 24.64
C PHE A 189 3.78 13.18 23.82
N LEU A 190 3.59 12.34 22.81
CA LEU A 190 2.38 12.25 21.98
C LEU A 190 1.17 11.76 22.77
N GLU A 191 1.33 10.73 23.61
CA GLU A 191 0.27 10.25 24.52
C GLU A 191 -0.09 11.28 25.60
N SER A 192 0.82 12.19 25.95
CA SER A 192 0.59 13.24 26.96
C SER A 192 -0.10 14.51 26.42
N GLY A 193 -0.35 14.59 25.10
CA GLY A 193 -1.13 15.68 24.49
C GLY A 193 -0.43 17.05 24.46
N LEU A 194 0.90 17.12 24.49
CA LEU A 194 1.64 18.40 24.45
C LEU A 194 1.99 18.82 23.00
N GLU A 195 1.64 20.05 22.61
CA GLU A 195 1.90 20.57 21.26
C GLU A 195 3.40 20.74 20.94
N MET A 196 3.85 20.14 19.83
CA MET A 196 5.20 20.30 19.27
C MET A 196 5.29 21.46 18.24
N PRO A 197 6.49 22.02 17.97
CA PRO A 197 6.66 23.22 17.13
C PRO A 197 6.24 23.00 15.67
N LYS A 198 5.57 23.98 15.07
CA LYS A 198 4.92 23.87 13.76
C LYS A 198 5.89 24.08 12.58
N GLY A 199 5.98 23.09 11.69
CA GLY A 199 6.38 23.27 10.28
C GLY A 199 6.32 21.96 9.49
N ASN A 200 5.47 21.86 8.45
CA ASN A 200 5.15 20.70 7.58
C ASN A 200 4.79 19.35 8.25
N GLU A 201 5.32 19.07 9.44
CA GLU A 201 4.94 18.04 10.41
C GLU A 201 3.48 18.14 10.83
N SER A 202 2.82 19.29 10.61
CA SER A 202 1.45 19.52 11.06
C SER A 202 0.44 18.48 10.56
N TRP A 203 0.58 17.92 9.36
CA TRP A 203 -0.36 16.91 8.86
C TRP A 203 -0.09 15.53 9.43
N ILE A 204 1.18 15.12 9.52
CA ILE A 204 1.57 13.84 10.11
C ILE A 204 1.22 13.82 11.60
N THR A 205 1.53 14.90 12.33
CA THR A 205 1.15 15.04 13.73
C THR A 205 -0.36 14.99 13.92
N ASN A 206 -1.15 15.65 13.06
CA ASN A 206 -2.61 15.54 13.12
C ASN A 206 -3.10 14.11 12.82
N CYS A 207 -2.53 13.41 11.83
CA CYS A 207 -2.92 12.02 11.53
C CYS A 207 -2.55 11.06 12.67
N ILE A 208 -1.42 11.28 13.35
CA ILE A 208 -1.03 10.51 14.54
C ILE A 208 -1.98 10.80 15.70
N ASP A 209 -2.38 12.06 15.91
CA ASP A 209 -3.34 12.45 16.95
C ASP A 209 -4.72 11.78 16.71
N VAL A 210 -5.21 11.78 15.48
CA VAL A 210 -6.43 11.06 15.08
C VAL A 210 -6.28 9.55 15.34
N PHE A 211 -5.14 8.96 14.97
CA PHE A 211 -4.89 7.53 15.19
C PHE A 211 -4.86 7.16 16.68
N ILE A 212 -4.26 8.00 17.52
CA ILE A 212 -4.17 7.77 18.97
C ILE A 212 -5.53 7.89 19.66
N THR A 213 -6.36 8.84 19.22
CA THR A 213 -7.63 9.14 19.88
C THR A 213 -8.75 8.19 19.46
N ASP A 214 -9.00 8.06 18.16
CA ASP A 214 -10.04 7.20 17.58
C ASP A 214 -9.76 6.97 16.09
N PRO A 215 -8.96 5.93 15.74
CA PRO A 215 -8.44 5.76 14.39
C PRO A 215 -9.54 5.47 13.36
N PHE A 216 -10.66 4.87 13.80
CA PHE A 216 -11.73 4.46 12.91
C PHE A 216 -12.88 5.46 12.84
N ARG A 217 -13.03 6.40 13.78
CA ARG A 217 -14.14 7.36 13.76
C ARG A 217 -14.35 8.10 12.44
N PRO A 218 -13.32 8.63 11.76
CA PRO A 218 -13.53 9.28 10.46
C PRO A 218 -14.14 8.31 9.42
N LEU A 219 -13.68 7.06 9.40
CA LEU A 219 -14.19 6.03 8.50
C LEU A 219 -15.60 5.59 8.90
N MET A 220 -15.86 5.38 10.19
CA MET A 220 -17.19 5.03 10.72
C MET A 220 -18.21 6.09 10.35
N ASN A 221 -17.87 7.37 10.53
CA ASN A 221 -18.73 8.49 10.12
C ASN A 221 -19.07 8.36 8.63
N GLN A 222 -18.10 8.18 7.74
CA GLN A 222 -18.38 8.05 6.30
C GLN A 222 -19.27 6.84 5.98
N LEU A 223 -19.00 5.68 6.58
CA LEU A 223 -19.82 4.49 6.37
C LEU A 223 -21.25 4.66 6.90
N GLU A 224 -21.44 5.39 8.00
CA GLU A 224 -22.75 5.71 8.55
C GLU A 224 -23.56 6.63 7.63
N HIS A 225 -22.94 7.68 7.07
CA HIS A 225 -23.58 8.59 6.11
C HIS A 225 -24.08 7.88 4.83
N HIS A 226 -23.51 6.71 4.51
CA HIS A 226 -23.89 5.88 3.37
C HIS A 226 -24.77 4.67 3.74
N ASP A 227 -25.27 4.59 4.99
CA ASP A 227 -26.06 3.46 5.51
C ASP A 227 -25.35 2.09 5.43
N LEU A 228 -24.01 2.11 5.44
CA LEU A 228 -23.14 0.94 5.35
C LEU A 228 -22.65 0.44 6.71
N LEU A 229 -22.62 1.31 7.72
CA LEU A 229 -22.13 0.95 9.05
C LEU A 229 -23.09 -0.02 9.73
N THR A 230 -22.55 -1.11 10.28
CA THR A 230 -23.31 -2.11 11.04
C THR A 230 -22.63 -2.40 12.37
N LYS A 231 -23.37 -2.94 13.34
CA LYS A 231 -22.80 -3.34 14.65
C LYS A 231 -21.62 -4.30 14.50
N ARG A 232 -21.72 -5.24 13.55
CA ARG A 232 -20.65 -6.21 13.28
C ARG A 232 -19.40 -5.56 12.69
N ILE A 233 -19.55 -4.56 11.82
CA ILE A 233 -18.41 -3.78 11.32
C ILE A 233 -17.74 -3.00 12.46
N ILE A 234 -18.52 -2.41 13.37
CA ILE A 234 -17.99 -1.71 14.55
C ILE A 234 -17.20 -2.67 15.46
N GLU A 235 -17.69 -3.90 15.63
CA GLU A 235 -16.99 -4.96 16.38
C GLU A 235 -15.67 -5.34 15.71
N GLU A 236 -15.64 -5.48 14.38
CA GLU A 236 -14.39 -5.76 13.65
C GLU A 236 -13.39 -4.60 13.74
N PHE A 237 -13.83 -3.34 13.74
CA PHE A 237 -12.93 -2.20 13.98
C PHE A 237 -12.32 -2.23 15.37
N ARG A 238 -13.09 -2.61 16.41
CA ARG A 238 -12.53 -2.83 17.75
C ARG A 238 -11.50 -3.96 17.78
N CYS A 239 -11.73 -5.02 17.00
CA CYS A 239 -10.73 -6.08 16.82
C CYS A 239 -9.44 -5.55 16.16
N GLY A 240 -9.56 -4.63 15.19
CA GLY A 240 -8.41 -3.94 14.58
C GLY A 240 -7.63 -3.07 15.56
N GLU A 241 -8.31 -2.31 16.41
CA GLU A 241 -7.66 -1.53 17.48
C GLU A 241 -6.90 -2.42 18.47
N GLU A 242 -7.52 -3.54 18.88
CA GLU A 242 -6.89 -4.54 19.75
C GLU A 242 -5.67 -5.17 19.06
N TYR A 243 -5.78 -5.50 17.77
CA TYR A 243 -4.67 -6.00 16.96
C TYR A 243 -3.49 -5.03 16.94
N TRP A 244 -3.73 -3.76 16.62
CA TRP A 244 -2.66 -2.75 16.59
C TRP A 244 -1.98 -2.57 17.94
N ALA A 245 -2.74 -2.61 19.04
CA ALA A 245 -2.18 -2.55 20.38
C ALA A 245 -1.28 -3.76 20.69
N LEU A 246 -1.71 -4.97 20.30
CA LEU A 246 -0.91 -6.18 20.43
C LEU A 246 0.33 -6.14 19.55
N GLU A 247 0.23 -5.68 18.30
CA GLU A 247 1.36 -5.53 17.39
C GLU A 247 2.43 -4.60 17.99
N ARG A 248 2.02 -3.43 18.50
CA ARG A 248 2.94 -2.51 19.19
C ARG A 248 3.59 -3.16 20.42
N LYS A 249 2.82 -3.88 21.22
CA LYS A 249 3.31 -4.59 22.42
C LYS A 249 4.33 -5.67 22.06
N LEU A 250 4.02 -6.52 21.08
CA LEU A 250 4.86 -7.63 20.63
C LEU A 250 6.14 -7.11 19.97
N CYS A 251 6.04 -6.13 19.07
CA CYS A 251 7.20 -5.51 18.44
C CYS A 251 8.10 -4.79 19.45
N SER A 252 7.52 -4.07 20.42
CA SER A 252 8.28 -3.43 21.50
C SER A 252 8.99 -4.47 22.38
N ALA A 253 8.34 -5.60 22.69
CA ALA A 253 8.97 -6.70 23.43
C ALA A 253 10.15 -7.29 22.64
N LEU A 254 9.99 -7.52 21.32
CA LEU A 254 11.05 -7.98 20.43
C LEU A 254 12.26 -7.04 20.41
N ILE A 255 12.03 -5.73 20.20
CA ILE A 255 13.10 -4.70 20.16
C ILE A 255 13.86 -4.66 21.49
N ASN A 256 13.16 -4.78 22.61
CA ASN A 256 13.74 -4.73 23.95
C ASN A 256 14.20 -6.10 24.47
N GLN A 257 14.17 -7.16 23.64
CA GLN A 257 14.54 -8.53 24.00
C GLN A 257 13.83 -9.05 25.27
N LYS A 258 12.56 -8.66 25.45
CA LYS A 258 11.69 -9.14 26.53
C LYS A 258 10.99 -10.43 26.14
N GLU A 259 10.56 -11.18 27.15
CA GLU A 259 9.75 -12.38 26.94
C GLU A 259 8.42 -12.00 26.28
N ILE A 260 8.02 -12.81 25.29
CA ILE A 260 6.78 -12.65 24.54
C ILE A 260 5.78 -13.69 25.03
N SER A 261 4.58 -13.24 25.39
CA SER A 261 3.49 -14.14 25.74
C SER A 261 2.95 -14.84 24.49
N VAL A 262 2.82 -16.16 24.57
CA VAL A 262 2.20 -16.97 23.51
C VAL A 262 0.73 -16.61 23.36
N GLU A 263 0.05 -16.29 24.45
CA GLU A 263 -1.35 -15.87 24.45
C GLU A 263 -1.56 -14.57 23.64
N ASP A 264 -0.68 -13.58 23.82
CA ASP A 264 -0.70 -12.33 23.05
C ASP A 264 -0.48 -12.59 21.55
N VAL A 265 0.47 -13.47 21.20
CA VAL A 265 0.75 -13.84 19.80
C VAL A 265 -0.44 -14.56 19.19
N MET A 266 -0.99 -15.56 19.87
CA MET A 266 -2.17 -16.28 19.40
C MET A 266 -3.34 -15.33 19.23
N ARG A 267 -3.56 -14.40 20.16
CA ARG A 267 -4.62 -13.39 20.03
C ARG A 267 -4.40 -12.49 18.83
N ALA A 268 -3.18 -12.00 18.61
CA ALA A 268 -2.85 -11.15 17.47
C ALA A 268 -3.12 -11.86 16.14
N ILE A 269 -2.74 -13.14 15.99
CA ILE A 269 -2.99 -13.93 14.78
C ILE A 269 -4.49 -13.98 14.44
N HIS A 270 -5.37 -14.20 15.43
CA HIS A 270 -6.81 -14.25 15.17
C HIS A 270 -7.40 -12.90 14.77
N LEU A 271 -6.80 -11.80 15.23
CA LEU A 271 -7.29 -10.44 14.97
C LEU A 271 -6.72 -9.85 13.68
N LYS A 272 -5.57 -10.33 13.21
CA LYS A 272 -4.79 -9.76 12.10
C LYS A 272 -5.60 -9.47 10.84
N SER A 273 -6.46 -10.39 10.43
CA SER A 273 -7.26 -10.28 9.19
C SER A 273 -8.61 -9.57 9.37
N PHE A 274 -8.72 -8.63 10.32
CA PHE A 274 -9.98 -7.90 10.54
C PHE A 274 -10.39 -7.05 9.33
N ASP A 275 -9.43 -6.55 8.56
CA ASP A 275 -9.59 -5.85 7.28
C ASP A 275 -10.42 -6.68 6.28
N TYR A 276 -10.05 -7.95 6.06
CA TYR A 276 -10.80 -8.88 5.21
C TYR A 276 -12.21 -9.14 5.71
N ARG A 277 -12.41 -9.23 7.03
CA ARG A 277 -13.75 -9.38 7.63
C ARG A 277 -14.60 -8.13 7.44
N VAL A 278 -14.04 -6.94 7.61
CA VAL A 278 -14.70 -5.66 7.31
C VAL A 278 -15.11 -5.59 5.84
N LEU A 279 -14.21 -5.91 4.91
CA LEU A 279 -14.50 -5.89 3.47
C LEU A 279 -15.62 -6.87 3.09
N ASN A 280 -15.64 -8.07 3.67
CA ASN A 280 -16.71 -9.04 3.47
C ASN A 280 -18.07 -8.54 3.99
N LEU A 281 -18.09 -7.94 5.19
CA LEU A 281 -19.31 -7.37 5.78
C LEU A 281 -19.84 -6.19 4.96
N LEU A 282 -18.94 -5.32 4.50
CA LEU A 282 -19.28 -4.22 3.60
C LEU A 282 -19.87 -4.73 2.29
N LEU A 283 -19.29 -5.79 1.71
CA LEU A 283 -19.79 -6.35 0.46
C LEU A 283 -21.19 -6.95 0.60
N TYR A 284 -21.50 -7.65 1.70
CA TYR A 284 -22.88 -8.06 2.01
C TYR A 284 -23.83 -6.86 2.08
N ARG A 285 -23.40 -5.80 2.77
CA ARG A 285 -24.23 -4.61 2.96
C ARG A 285 -24.48 -3.86 1.65
N LEU A 286 -23.44 -3.68 0.84
CA LEU A 286 -23.51 -3.05 -0.49
C LEU A 286 -24.41 -3.83 -1.46
N ARG A 287 -24.49 -5.15 -1.31
CA ARG A 287 -25.35 -6.02 -2.11
C ARG A 287 -26.77 -6.10 -1.58
N GLY A 288 -27.03 -5.59 -0.37
CA GLY A 288 -28.33 -5.68 0.29
C GLY A 288 -28.67 -7.10 0.74
N GLU A 289 -27.67 -7.94 0.97
CA GLU A 289 -27.85 -9.33 1.39
C GLU A 289 -27.65 -9.51 2.89
N LYS A 290 -28.31 -10.52 3.45
CA LYS A 290 -28.07 -10.92 4.85
C LYS A 290 -26.69 -11.56 4.93
N VAL A 291 -25.91 -11.17 5.94
CA VAL A 291 -24.62 -11.79 6.24
C VAL A 291 -24.81 -13.30 6.45
N ASN A 292 -24.03 -14.09 5.72
CA ASN A 292 -23.99 -15.53 5.90
C ASN A 292 -22.98 -15.87 7.01
N ASP A 293 -23.49 -16.31 8.16
CA ASP A 293 -22.66 -16.61 9.32
C ASP A 293 -21.70 -17.79 9.08
N LEU A 294 -22.10 -18.76 8.26
CA LEU A 294 -21.21 -19.88 7.89
C LEU A 294 -20.02 -19.38 7.06
N HIS A 295 -20.24 -18.42 6.15
CA HIS A 295 -19.15 -17.79 5.41
C HIS A 295 -18.22 -17.08 6.39
N MET A 296 -18.74 -16.26 7.31
CA MET A 296 -17.91 -15.53 8.26
C MET A 296 -17.14 -16.45 9.24
N GLU A 297 -17.71 -17.58 9.64
CA GLU A 297 -17.02 -18.59 10.45
C GLU A 297 -15.89 -19.27 9.65
N PHE A 298 -16.16 -19.60 8.39
CA PHE A 298 -15.15 -20.13 7.47
C PHE A 298 -13.97 -19.16 7.29
N LEU A 299 -14.24 -17.85 7.16
CA LEU A 299 -13.20 -16.82 7.05
C LEU A 299 -12.22 -16.90 8.22
N SER A 300 -12.73 -16.91 9.45
CA SER A 300 -11.89 -16.94 10.66
C SER A 300 -10.95 -18.14 10.70
N ILE A 301 -11.42 -19.32 10.25
CA ILE A 301 -10.59 -20.53 10.18
C ILE A 301 -9.57 -20.44 9.04
N SER A 302 -10.02 -20.00 7.86
CA SER A 302 -9.17 -19.88 6.67
C SER A 302 -8.04 -18.89 6.90
N GLU A 303 -8.33 -17.74 7.49
CA GLU A 303 -7.36 -16.70 7.85
C GLU A 303 -6.28 -17.26 8.78
N PHE A 304 -6.67 -17.95 9.85
CA PHE A 304 -5.73 -18.60 10.77
C PHE A 304 -4.80 -19.60 10.05
N LEU A 305 -5.35 -20.42 9.15
CA LEU A 305 -4.56 -21.40 8.40
C LEU A 305 -3.59 -20.75 7.42
N VAL A 306 -3.99 -19.65 6.77
CA VAL A 306 -3.12 -18.90 5.86
C VAL A 306 -1.94 -18.31 6.64
N GLU A 307 -2.19 -17.69 7.79
CA GLU A 307 -1.13 -17.12 8.64
C GLU A 307 -0.13 -18.19 9.11
N VAL A 308 -0.63 -19.34 9.60
CA VAL A 308 0.24 -20.46 9.99
C VAL A 308 1.04 -21.00 8.79
N SER A 309 0.42 -21.08 7.61
CA SER A 309 1.08 -21.54 6.39
C SER A 309 2.23 -20.62 5.97
N ASP A 310 2.00 -19.31 5.99
CA ASP A 310 3.00 -18.31 5.61
C ASP A 310 4.23 -18.35 6.53
N ASP A 311 4.01 -18.46 7.84
CA ASP A 311 5.09 -18.59 8.83
C ASP A 311 5.90 -19.88 8.65
N LEU A 312 5.22 -21.01 8.39
CA LEU A 312 5.89 -22.28 8.09
C LEU A 312 6.72 -22.20 6.81
N GLN A 313 6.20 -21.53 5.78
CA GLN A 313 6.89 -21.38 4.50
C GLN A 313 8.14 -20.50 4.64
N ILE A 314 8.06 -19.39 5.39
CA ILE A 314 9.22 -18.56 5.73
C ILE A 314 10.26 -19.36 6.51
N THR A 315 9.82 -20.15 7.48
CA THR A 315 10.70 -21.01 8.29
C THR A 315 11.44 -22.04 7.42
N LEU A 316 10.72 -22.70 6.52
CA LEU A 316 11.29 -23.65 5.56
C LEU A 316 12.29 -22.98 4.61
N LEU A 317 12.00 -21.77 4.13
CA LEU A 317 12.93 -21.00 3.30
C LEU A 317 14.20 -20.63 4.05
N ARG A 318 14.10 -20.24 5.33
CA ARG A 318 15.26 -19.95 6.20
C ARG A 318 16.11 -21.21 6.41
N LEU A 319 15.49 -22.36 6.71
CA LEU A 319 16.19 -23.63 6.90
C LEU A 319 16.95 -24.08 5.63
N LYS A 320 16.34 -23.94 4.44
CA LYS A 320 17.00 -24.24 3.16
C LYS A 320 18.21 -23.34 2.89
N ARG A 321 18.14 -22.06 3.24
CA ARG A 321 19.28 -21.13 3.13
C ARG A 321 20.41 -21.49 4.10
N SER A 322 20.09 -21.94 5.31
CA SER A 322 21.11 -22.38 6.29
C SER A 322 21.80 -23.69 5.91
N THR A 323 21.15 -24.59 5.17
CA THR A 323 21.73 -25.88 4.75
C THR A 323 22.59 -25.78 3.48
N THR A 324 22.59 -24.65 2.77
CA THR A 324 23.40 -24.46 1.55
C THR A 324 24.82 -23.93 1.85
N ILE A 325 25.23 -23.88 3.13
CA ILE A 325 26.55 -23.36 3.59
C ILE A 325 27.49 -24.50 4.08
N CYS A 326 27.10 -25.77 3.95
CA CYS A 326 27.99 -26.91 4.24
C CYS A 326 28.62 -27.52 2.99
#